data_AF-A0A9X2EJA4-F1
#
_entry.id   AF-A0A9X2EJA4-F1
#
_cell.length_a   1.000
_cell.length_b   1.000
_cell.length_c   1.000
_cell.angle_alpha   90.00
_cell.angle_beta   90.00
_cell.angle_gamma   90.00
#
_symmetry.space_group_name_H-M   'P 1'
#
loop_
_entity.id
_entity.type
_entity.pdbx_description
1 polymer ?
#
loop_
_entity_poly.entity_id
_entity_poly.type
_entity_poly.pdbx_seq_one_letter_code
_entity_poly.pdbx_strand_id
1 'polypeptide(L)'
;MNVFNTVIQRALLLACLLLISNLSNAKSHPSYLSDKYCSDVVEQFVNTGMRSLDKYINEHFNPEYKGGIRNTIQFLEQRLDWLNECNSYLTDTTQSSVFHNKGDTQKIFNAIKELAKELQHVRSGVEYQDESGNNDPSPFIKRRYQTLAQLVDRHHTRMLMKKQFQ
;
A
#
# COMPACT_ATOMS: atom_id res chain seq x y z
N MET A 1 -31.28 48.21 34.26
CA MET A 1 -31.34 46.82 33.74
C MET A 1 -30.43 46.73 32.51
N ASN A 2 -29.25 46.08 32.58
CA ASN A 2 -28.47 45.60 31.40
C ASN A 2 -27.07 45.02 31.72
N VAL A 3 -26.77 44.69 32.99
CA VAL A 3 -25.44 44.12 33.33
C VAL A 3 -25.39 42.60 33.17
N PHE A 4 -26.54 41.90 33.29
CA PHE A 4 -26.60 40.44 33.19
C PHE A 4 -26.41 39.90 31.77
N ASN A 5 -26.77 40.69 30.74
CA ASN A 5 -26.77 40.22 29.35
C ASN A 5 -25.34 40.12 28.76
N THR A 6 -24.43 41.00 29.20
CA THR A 6 -23.03 41.06 28.73
C THR A 6 -22.13 39.98 29.33
N VAL A 7 -22.41 39.52 30.55
CA VAL A 7 -21.62 38.46 31.21
C VAL A 7 -21.91 37.10 30.58
N ILE A 8 -23.19 36.82 30.30
CA ILE A 8 -23.62 35.56 29.66
C ILE A 8 -23.09 35.47 28.22
N GLN A 9 -23.10 36.59 27.48
CA GLN A 9 -22.59 36.65 26.11
C GLN A 9 -21.07 36.43 26.03
N ARG A 10 -20.30 36.94 27.01
CA ARG A 10 -18.85 36.70 27.11
C ARG A 10 -18.51 35.26 27.52
N ALA A 11 -19.29 34.67 28.42
CA ALA A 11 -19.12 33.27 28.83
C ALA A 11 -19.38 32.29 27.67
N LEU A 12 -20.40 32.57 26.83
CA LEU A 12 -20.69 31.78 25.62
C LEU A 12 -19.59 31.88 24.56
N LEU A 13 -19.00 33.06 24.37
CA LEU A 13 -17.87 33.24 23.43
C LEU A 13 -16.60 32.50 23.87
N LEU A 14 -16.31 32.48 25.18
CA LEU A 14 -15.18 31.73 25.74
C LEU A 14 -15.39 30.21 25.67
N ALA A 15 -16.62 29.73 25.87
CA ALA A 15 -16.96 28.32 25.71
C ALA A 15 -16.83 27.84 24.24
N CYS A 16 -17.20 28.69 23.27
CA CYS A 16 -16.99 28.39 21.85
C CYS A 16 -15.50 28.33 21.48
N LEU A 17 -14.65 29.21 22.01
CA LEU A 17 -13.21 29.18 21.74
C LEU A 17 -12.51 27.91 22.28
N LEU A 18 -12.95 27.40 23.44
CA LEU A 18 -12.41 26.18 24.05
C LEU A 18 -12.86 24.88 23.36
N LEU A 19 -13.98 24.92 22.64
CA LEU A 19 -14.45 23.77 21.84
C LEU A 19 -13.74 23.66 20.48
N ILE A 20 -13.20 24.75 19.95
CA ILE A 20 -12.48 24.76 18.67
C ILE A 20 -11.00 24.33 18.84
N SER A 21 -10.43 24.47 20.05
CA SER A 21 -9.01 24.21 20.32
C SER A 21 -8.61 22.73 20.47
N ASN A 22 -9.55 21.77 20.41
CA ASN A 22 -9.27 20.35 20.70
C ASN A 22 -9.19 19.43 19.47
N LEU A 23 -9.07 19.95 18.24
CA LEU A 23 -9.11 19.14 17.02
C LEU A 23 -7.87 19.25 16.12
N SER A 24 -6.71 19.56 16.68
CA SER A 24 -5.44 19.37 15.98
C SER A 24 -4.64 18.24 16.62
N ASN A 25 -5.10 17.01 16.40
CA ASN A 25 -4.21 15.85 16.49
C ASN A 25 -3.26 15.92 15.27
N ALA A 26 -2.17 16.66 15.40
CA ALA A 26 -1.07 16.56 14.43
C ALA A 26 -0.58 15.11 14.49
N LYS A 27 -0.85 14.34 13.43
CA LYS A 27 -0.38 12.97 13.32
C LYS A 27 1.14 12.99 13.37
N SER A 28 1.72 12.45 14.43
CA SER A 28 3.17 12.35 14.56
C SER A 28 3.67 11.20 13.70
N HIS A 29 4.59 11.49 12.78
CA HIS A 29 5.28 10.49 11.98
C HIS A 29 6.64 10.14 12.61
N PRO A 30 7.11 8.89 12.51
CA PRO A 30 8.49 8.54 12.87
C PRO A 30 9.52 9.43 12.17
N SER A 31 10.58 9.81 12.89
CA SER A 31 11.59 10.76 12.39
C SER A 31 12.44 10.25 11.22
N TYR A 32 12.40 8.95 10.94
CA TYR A 32 13.07 8.38 9.77
C TYR A 32 12.29 8.60 8.47
N LEU A 33 10.99 8.91 8.55
CA LEU A 33 10.17 9.14 7.37
C LEU A 33 10.53 10.47 6.73
N SER A 34 10.80 10.40 5.43
CA SER A 34 11.14 11.54 4.58
C SER A 34 10.75 11.20 3.14
N ASP A 35 10.65 12.20 2.28
CA ASP A 35 10.38 12.00 0.84
C ASP A 35 11.43 11.08 0.21
N LYS A 36 12.71 11.26 0.59
CA LYS A 36 13.81 10.41 0.14
C LYS A 36 13.61 8.95 0.59
N TYR A 37 13.33 8.73 1.87
CA TYR A 37 13.09 7.38 2.38
C TYR A 37 11.93 6.70 1.64
N CYS A 38 10.82 7.42 1.45
CA CYS A 38 9.65 6.90 0.75
C CYS A 38 9.97 6.56 -0.72
N SER A 39 10.73 7.42 -1.40
CA SER A 39 11.20 7.16 -2.77
C SER A 39 12.09 5.92 -2.83
N ASP A 40 13.03 5.76 -1.89
CA ASP A 40 13.93 4.60 -1.84
C ASP A 40 13.13 3.29 -1.59
N VAL A 41 12.10 3.32 -0.73
CA VAL A 41 11.20 2.18 -0.49
C VAL A 41 10.44 1.79 -1.77
N VAL A 42 9.89 2.77 -2.49
CA VAL A 42 9.19 2.53 -3.76
C VAL A 42 10.15 1.95 -4.79
N GLU A 43 11.35 2.53 -4.94
CA GLU A 43 12.34 2.06 -5.90
C GLU A 43 12.80 0.62 -5.62
N GLN A 44 13.07 0.29 -4.36
CA GLN A 44 13.42 -1.09 -3.97
C GLN A 44 12.32 -2.08 -4.30
N PHE A 45 11.05 -1.71 -4.07
CA PHE A 45 9.92 -2.56 -4.41
C PHE A 45 9.78 -2.75 -5.92
N VAL A 46 9.77 -1.64 -6.68
CA VAL A 46 9.58 -1.63 -8.14
C VAL A 46 10.69 -2.40 -8.85
N ASN A 47 11.94 -2.26 -8.42
CA ASN A 47 13.08 -2.89 -9.10
C ASN A 47 13.35 -4.29 -8.57
N THR A 48 13.88 -4.39 -7.35
CA THR A 48 14.38 -5.65 -6.78
C THR A 48 13.24 -6.53 -6.29
N GLY A 49 12.20 -5.91 -5.71
CA GLY A 49 11.05 -6.63 -5.18
C GLY A 49 10.25 -7.34 -6.27
N MET A 50 9.85 -6.61 -7.31
CA MET A 50 9.13 -7.19 -8.44
C MET A 50 9.93 -8.25 -9.19
N ARG A 51 11.23 -8.05 -9.38
CA ARG A 51 12.11 -9.06 -9.99
C ARG A 51 12.17 -10.36 -9.16
N SER A 52 12.22 -10.23 -7.84
CA SER A 52 12.24 -11.39 -6.94
C SER A 52 10.92 -12.15 -6.96
N LEU A 53 9.79 -11.42 -7.00
CA LEU A 53 8.46 -12.01 -7.19
C LEU A 53 8.33 -12.72 -8.54
N ASP A 54 8.80 -12.10 -9.63
CA ASP A 54 8.79 -12.67 -10.97
C ASP A 54 9.49 -14.03 -10.99
N LYS A 55 10.71 -14.07 -10.45
CA LYS A 55 11.51 -15.27 -10.40
C LYS A 55 10.83 -16.36 -9.59
N TYR A 56 10.34 -16.02 -8.39
CA TYR A 56 9.64 -17.00 -7.57
C TYR A 56 8.42 -17.57 -8.29
N ILE A 57 7.56 -16.72 -8.84
CA ILE A 57 6.27 -17.13 -9.39
C ILE A 57 6.44 -17.89 -10.71
N ASN A 58 7.36 -17.48 -11.57
CA ASN A 58 7.53 -18.12 -12.88
C ASN A 58 8.50 -19.31 -12.88
N GLU A 59 9.46 -19.37 -11.95
CA GLU A 59 10.51 -20.39 -11.98
C GLU A 59 10.51 -21.33 -10.76
N HIS A 60 9.97 -20.91 -9.62
CA HIS A 60 10.12 -21.64 -8.35
C HIS A 60 8.81 -21.91 -7.62
N PHE A 61 7.67 -21.51 -8.19
CA PHE A 61 6.39 -21.75 -7.58
C PHE A 61 6.10 -23.25 -7.60
N ASN A 62 5.97 -23.83 -6.42
CA ASN A 62 5.58 -25.21 -6.22
C ASN A 62 4.47 -25.24 -5.15
N PRO A 63 3.23 -25.63 -5.52
CA PRO A 63 2.09 -25.62 -4.60
C PRO A 63 2.21 -26.63 -3.45
N GLU A 64 3.03 -27.67 -3.62
CA GLU A 64 3.32 -28.68 -2.59
C GLU A 64 4.29 -28.13 -1.53
N TYR A 65 5.21 -27.24 -1.93
CA TYR A 65 6.22 -26.68 -1.04
C TYR A 65 5.75 -25.40 -0.33
N LYS A 66 5.11 -25.56 0.83
CA LYS A 66 4.51 -24.45 1.61
C LYS A 66 5.52 -23.42 2.14
N GLY A 67 6.80 -23.79 2.27
CA GLY A 67 7.84 -22.91 2.78
C GLY A 67 8.08 -21.70 1.88
N GLY A 68 8.23 -21.92 0.57
CA GLY A 68 8.39 -20.85 -0.42
C GLY A 68 7.18 -19.92 -0.43
N ILE A 69 5.97 -20.50 -0.40
CA ILE A 69 4.72 -19.74 -0.42
C ILE A 69 4.61 -18.82 0.80
N ARG A 70 4.90 -19.34 2.00
CA ARG A 70 4.89 -18.55 3.24
C ARG A 70 5.85 -17.37 3.17
N ASN A 71 7.07 -17.60 2.70
CA ASN A 71 8.08 -16.55 2.62
C ASN A 71 7.66 -15.45 1.63
N THR A 72 7.06 -15.82 0.50
CA THR A 72 6.54 -14.86 -0.48
C THR A 72 5.36 -14.05 0.07
N ILE A 73 4.45 -14.67 0.83
CA ILE A 73 3.36 -13.95 1.53
C ILE A 73 3.93 -12.91 2.48
N GLN A 74 4.85 -13.32 3.37
CA GLN A 74 5.48 -12.41 4.34
C GLN A 74 6.22 -11.26 3.65
N PHE A 75 6.90 -11.54 2.54
CA PHE A 75 7.53 -10.52 1.72
C PHE A 75 6.50 -9.50 1.20
N LEU A 76 5.38 -9.95 0.63
CA LEU A 76 4.33 -9.07 0.10
C LEU A 76 3.69 -8.22 1.20
N GLU A 77 3.38 -8.81 2.35
CA GLU A 77 2.81 -8.12 3.52
C GLU A 77 3.76 -7.04 4.04
N GLN A 78 5.04 -7.38 4.25
CA GLN A 78 6.03 -6.41 4.72
C GLN A 78 6.19 -5.23 3.75
N ARG A 79 6.24 -5.50 2.43
CA ARG A 79 6.35 -4.43 1.43
C ARG A 79 5.11 -3.54 1.43
N LEU A 80 3.93 -4.13 1.56
CA LEU A 80 2.68 -3.40 1.65
C LEU A 80 2.63 -2.49 2.89
N ASP A 81 3.11 -2.96 4.03
CA ASP A 81 3.15 -2.17 5.27
C ASP A 81 4.06 -0.95 5.12
N TRP A 82 5.27 -1.13 4.60
CA TRP A 82 6.22 -0.02 4.37
C TRP A 82 5.69 0.99 3.36
N LEU A 83 5.07 0.52 2.27
CA LEU A 83 4.47 1.40 1.29
C LEU A 83 3.25 2.16 1.85
N ASN A 84 2.42 1.52 2.69
CA ASN A 84 1.30 2.18 3.35
C ASN A 84 1.76 3.25 4.33
N GLU A 85 2.82 2.98 5.10
CA GLU A 85 3.41 3.96 6.01
C GLU A 85 3.91 5.18 5.23
N CYS A 86 4.68 4.95 4.16
CA CYS A 86 5.16 6.00 3.27
C CYS A 86 3.99 6.78 2.65
N ASN A 87 2.93 6.10 2.20
CA ASN A 87 1.77 6.78 1.61
C ASN A 87 1.02 7.64 2.62
N SER A 88 0.91 7.18 3.87
CA SER A 88 0.30 7.95 4.95
C SER A 88 1.12 9.21 5.22
N TYR A 89 2.44 9.07 5.38
CA TYR A 89 3.34 10.22 5.54
C TYR A 89 3.23 11.22 4.39
N LEU A 90 3.32 10.77 3.14
CA LEU A 90 3.26 11.64 1.97
C LEU A 90 1.89 12.33 1.80
N THR A 91 0.80 11.64 2.13
CA THR A 91 -0.55 12.24 2.09
C THR A 91 -0.67 13.35 3.13
N ASP A 92 -0.18 13.10 4.35
CA ASP A 92 -0.32 14.02 5.48
C ASP A 92 0.63 15.24 5.36
N THR A 93 1.81 15.08 4.73
CA THR A 93 2.85 16.12 4.68
C THR A 93 2.93 16.89 3.36
N THR A 94 2.73 16.22 2.23
CA THR A 94 2.94 16.81 0.89
C THR A 94 1.71 16.70 -0.01
N GLN A 95 0.59 16.16 0.51
CA GLN A 95 -0.63 15.87 -0.24
C GLN A 95 -0.36 15.02 -1.50
N SER A 96 0.68 14.18 -1.44
CA SER A 96 1.11 13.32 -2.54
C SER A 96 0.85 11.84 -2.24
N SER A 97 1.24 10.96 -3.15
CA SER A 97 1.06 9.51 -3.02
C SER A 97 2.35 8.78 -3.38
N VAL A 98 2.58 7.60 -2.80
CA VAL A 98 3.81 6.82 -3.06
C VAL A 98 3.95 6.38 -4.52
N PHE A 99 2.83 6.14 -5.19
CA PHE A 99 2.78 5.95 -6.63
C PHE A 99 2.17 7.18 -7.30
N HIS A 100 2.02 7.15 -8.62
CA HIS A 100 1.71 8.33 -9.43
C HIS A 100 0.55 9.19 -8.91
N ASN A 101 -0.51 8.55 -8.44
CA ASN A 101 -1.63 9.21 -7.77
C ASN A 101 -2.31 8.22 -6.80
N LYS A 102 -3.22 8.73 -5.97
CA LYS A 102 -3.99 7.95 -5.00
C LYS A 102 -4.68 6.72 -5.61
N GLY A 103 -5.23 6.86 -6.80
CA GLY A 103 -5.92 5.77 -7.50
C GLY A 103 -4.97 4.65 -7.93
N ASP A 104 -3.82 5.00 -8.50
CA ASP A 104 -2.78 4.04 -8.87
C ASP A 104 -2.19 3.37 -7.62
N THR A 105 -1.99 4.12 -6.53
CA THR A 105 -1.55 3.56 -5.25
C THR A 105 -2.52 2.50 -4.73
N GLN A 106 -3.81 2.82 -4.68
CA GLN A 106 -4.81 1.88 -4.17
C GLN A 106 -4.89 0.61 -5.04
N LYS A 107 -4.77 0.75 -6.37
CA LYS A 107 -4.76 -0.40 -7.29
C LYS A 107 -3.57 -1.31 -7.02
N ILE A 108 -2.37 -0.75 -6.85
CA ILE A 108 -1.17 -1.53 -6.55
C ILE A 108 -1.30 -2.21 -5.18
N PHE A 109 -1.74 -1.49 -4.15
CA PHE A 109 -1.94 -2.07 -2.82
C PHE A 109 -2.95 -3.21 -2.82
N ASN A 110 -4.06 -3.05 -3.54
CA ASN A 110 -5.04 -4.11 -3.70
C ASN A 110 -4.46 -5.30 -4.45
N ALA A 111 -3.69 -5.08 -5.52
CA ALA A 111 -3.06 -6.18 -6.26
C ALA A 111 -2.04 -6.96 -5.40
N ILE A 112 -1.28 -6.29 -4.53
CA ILE A 112 -0.39 -6.95 -3.55
C ILE A 112 -1.21 -7.83 -2.60
N LYS A 113 -2.30 -7.28 -2.03
CA LYS A 113 -3.19 -8.01 -1.12
C LYS A 113 -3.84 -9.23 -1.78
N GLU A 114 -4.34 -9.08 -3.01
CA GLU A 114 -4.98 -10.18 -3.74
C GLU A 114 -3.98 -11.28 -4.08
N LEU A 115 -2.75 -10.95 -4.47
CA LEU A 115 -1.70 -11.95 -4.69
C LEU A 115 -1.34 -12.69 -3.38
N ALA A 116 -1.14 -11.96 -2.28
CA ALA A 116 -0.85 -12.57 -0.98
C ALA A 116 -2.00 -13.47 -0.51
N LYS A 117 -3.24 -13.04 -0.70
CA LYS A 117 -4.45 -13.83 -0.39
C LYS A 117 -4.53 -15.11 -1.20
N GLU A 118 -4.29 -15.03 -2.51
CA GLU A 118 -4.29 -16.19 -3.41
C GLU A 118 -3.22 -17.20 -2.98
N LEU A 119 -2.00 -16.73 -2.69
CA LEU A 119 -0.93 -17.56 -2.14
C LEU A 119 -1.33 -18.21 -0.80
N GLN A 120 -2.02 -17.46 0.08
CA GLN A 120 -2.48 -17.98 1.36
C GLN A 120 -3.57 -19.05 1.19
N HIS A 121 -4.47 -18.90 0.22
CA HIS A 121 -5.43 -19.96 -0.13
C HIS A 121 -4.72 -21.24 -0.58
N VAL A 122 -3.75 -21.15 -1.49
CA VAL A 122 -2.95 -22.30 -1.94
C VAL A 122 -2.21 -22.92 -0.75
N ARG A 123 -1.64 -22.09 0.13
CA ARG A 123 -0.96 -22.56 1.33
C ARG A 123 -1.90 -23.33 2.27
N SER A 124 -3.14 -22.88 2.37
CA SER A 124 -4.18 -23.47 3.23
C SER A 124 -4.85 -24.71 2.62
N GLY A 125 -4.49 -25.09 1.39
CA GLY A 125 -5.01 -26.29 0.74
C GLY A 125 -6.33 -26.07 -0.01
N VAL A 126 -6.67 -24.83 -0.37
CA VAL A 126 -7.79 -24.56 -1.28
C VAL A 126 -7.49 -25.21 -2.64
N GLU A 127 -8.45 -25.96 -3.18
CA GLU A 127 -8.32 -26.62 -4.47
C GLU A 127 -8.68 -25.67 -5.63
N TYR A 128 -7.91 -25.75 -6.70
CA TYR A 128 -8.04 -24.99 -7.94
C TYR A 128 -8.17 -25.97 -9.09
N GLN A 129 -9.39 -26.40 -9.38
CA GLN A 129 -9.63 -27.32 -10.48
C GLN A 129 -9.41 -26.61 -11.83
N ASP A 130 -8.58 -27.22 -12.67
CA ASP A 130 -8.45 -26.87 -14.08
C ASP A 130 -9.60 -27.45 -14.92
N GLU A 131 -9.59 -27.20 -16.23
CA GLU A 131 -10.61 -27.71 -17.16
C GLU A 131 -10.64 -29.25 -17.24
N SER A 132 -9.58 -29.92 -16.78
CA SER A 132 -9.46 -31.38 -16.72
C SER A 132 -9.78 -31.94 -15.32
N GLY A 133 -10.14 -31.10 -14.35
CA GLY A 133 -10.43 -31.48 -12.96
C GLY A 133 -9.20 -31.68 -12.07
N ASN A 134 -7.99 -31.39 -12.55
CA ASN A 134 -6.78 -31.48 -11.73
C ASN A 134 -6.61 -30.23 -10.87
N ASN A 135 -6.07 -30.39 -9.67
CA ASN A 135 -5.75 -29.27 -8.79
C ASN A 135 -4.44 -28.57 -9.24
N ASP A 136 -4.54 -27.49 -10.01
CA ASP A 136 -3.42 -26.65 -10.39
C ASP A 136 -3.67 -25.15 -10.07
N PRO A 137 -3.10 -24.63 -8.97
CA PRO A 137 -3.24 -23.23 -8.62
C PRO A 137 -2.34 -22.29 -9.44
N SER A 138 -1.38 -22.81 -10.21
CA SER A 138 -0.33 -22.01 -10.86
C SER A 138 -0.88 -20.92 -11.79
N PRO A 139 -1.90 -21.17 -12.64
CA PRO A 139 -2.48 -20.14 -13.51
C PRO A 139 -3.12 -18.98 -12.74
N PHE A 140 -3.73 -19.26 -11.58
CA PHE A 140 -4.39 -18.26 -10.74
C PHE A 140 -3.37 -17.33 -10.09
N ILE A 141 -2.32 -17.89 -9.49
CA ILE A 141 -1.20 -17.13 -8.90
C ILE A 141 -0.51 -16.28 -9.98
N LYS A 142 -0.23 -16.87 -11.14
CA LYS A 142 0.41 -16.16 -12.26
C LYS A 142 -0.43 -14.98 -12.73
N ARG A 143 -1.76 -15.11 -12.83
CA ARG A 143 -2.66 -14.03 -13.23
C ARG A 143 -2.68 -12.87 -12.21
N ARG A 144 -2.70 -13.19 -10.91
CA ARG A 144 -2.61 -12.17 -9.84
C ARG A 144 -1.30 -11.42 -9.92
N TYR A 145 -0.20 -12.14 -10.10
CA TYR A 145 1.12 -11.54 -10.29
C TYR A 145 1.19 -10.65 -11.52
N GLN A 146 0.73 -11.12 -12.67
CA GLN A 146 0.72 -10.33 -13.91
C GLN A 146 -0.07 -9.03 -13.75
N THR A 147 -1.18 -9.07 -13.01
CA THR A 147 -1.96 -7.87 -12.68
C THR A 147 -1.13 -6.87 -11.88
N LEU A 148 -0.44 -7.33 -10.83
CA LEU A 148 0.47 -6.49 -10.05
C LEU A 148 1.61 -5.94 -10.90
N ALA A 149 2.27 -6.79 -11.70
CA ALA A 149 3.40 -6.43 -12.54
C ALA A 149 3.03 -5.34 -13.56
N GLN A 150 1.87 -5.46 -14.22
CA GLN A 150 1.39 -4.44 -15.17
C GLN A 150 1.12 -3.09 -14.51
N LEU A 151 0.60 -3.08 -13.28
CA LEU A 151 0.34 -1.84 -12.54
C LEU A 151 1.65 -1.16 -12.13
N VAL A 152 2.62 -1.93 -11.67
CA VAL A 152 3.94 -1.42 -11.27
C VAL A 152 4.74 -0.95 -12.48
N ASP A 153 4.75 -1.71 -13.57
CA ASP A 153 5.43 -1.34 -14.82
C ASP A 153 4.90 -0.02 -15.38
N ARG A 154 3.56 0.14 -15.45
CA ARG A 154 2.95 1.42 -15.85
C ARG A 154 3.41 2.60 -15.01
N HIS A 155 3.52 2.40 -13.69
CA HIS A 155 4.08 3.43 -12.81
C HIS A 155 5.54 3.71 -13.15
N HIS A 156 6.37 2.68 -13.29
CA HIS A 156 7.79 2.81 -13.60
C HIS A 156 8.03 3.54 -14.92
N THR A 157 7.35 3.14 -16.00
CA THR A 157 7.42 3.81 -17.31
C THR A 157 7.07 5.28 -17.18
N ARG A 158 6.00 5.63 -16.47
CA ARG A 158 5.59 7.03 -16.27
C ARG A 158 6.69 7.84 -15.56
N MET A 159 7.34 7.26 -14.55
CA MET A 159 8.41 7.93 -13.83
C MET A 159 9.66 8.13 -14.69
N LEU A 160 10.01 7.15 -15.55
CA LEU A 160 11.09 7.29 -16.52
C LEU A 160 10.80 8.41 -17.54
N MET A 161 9.59 8.42 -18.11
CA MET A 161 9.19 9.47 -19.06
C MET A 161 9.24 10.85 -18.39
N LYS A 162 8.77 11.01 -17.15
CA LYS A 162 8.85 12.27 -16.42
C LYS A 162 10.29 12.77 -16.28
N LYS A 163 11.26 11.88 -16.02
CA LYS A 163 12.69 12.26 -15.90
C LYS A 163 13.32 12.64 -17.24
N GLN A 164 12.82 12.13 -18.36
CA GLN A 164 13.37 12.41 -19.69
C GLN A 164 12.95 13.77 -20.25
N PHE A 165 11.83 14.33 -19.79
CA PHE A 165 11.27 15.60 -20.25
C PHE A 165 11.32 16.71 -19.18
N GLN A 166 12.18 16.54 -18.17
CA GLN A 166 12.55 17.54 -17.17
C GLN A 166 13.99 17.99 -17.42
#